data_AF-A0A9P8AH43-F1
#
_entry.id   AF-A0A9P8AH43-F1
#
_cell.length_a   1.000
_cell.length_b   1.000
_cell.length_c   1.000
_cell.angle_alpha   90.00
_cell.angle_beta   90.00
_cell.angle_gamma   90.00
#
_symmetry.space_group_name_H-M   'P 1'
#
loop_
_entity.id
_entity.type
_entity.pdbx_description
1 polymer ?
#
loop_
_entity_poly.entity_id
_entity_poly.type
_entity_poly.pdbx_seq_one_letter_code
_entity_poly.pdbx_strand_id
1 'polypeptide(L)'
;MALLEDPLRQPPPNAILKRVPKFMHQYVTQFANAPFSHVTAFVILHELTAIVPLVGIWYGLHNYVDHSSAIFAADLPSFAMDKASALVDKCLDLAGIAQISLQEKTRLVMEGAYSYAIVKALFPVRVMISLWGMPYFARWFVLPFTKMFSKRKPKTSENETNQLKKVESKRITKPRL
;
A
#
# COMPACT_ATOMS: atom_id res chain seq x y z
N MET A 1 -41.12 33.27 8.36
CA MET A 1 -41.37 32.04 7.58
C MET A 1 -40.04 31.29 7.51
N ALA A 2 -39.77 30.48 8.54
CA ALA A 2 -38.50 29.82 8.74
C ALA A 2 -38.39 28.65 7.76
N LEU A 3 -37.27 28.59 7.03
CA LEU A 3 -36.90 27.44 6.22
C LEU A 3 -36.65 26.27 7.16
N LEU A 4 -37.59 25.33 7.20
CA LEU A 4 -37.40 24.01 7.78
C LEU A 4 -36.31 23.30 6.98
N GLU A 5 -35.09 23.25 7.52
CA GLU A 5 -34.06 22.37 6.98
C GLU A 5 -34.49 20.93 7.24
N ASP A 6 -34.83 20.23 6.16
CA ASP A 6 -35.25 18.83 6.15
C ASP A 6 -34.10 17.92 6.65
N PRO A 7 -34.26 17.24 7.80
CA PRO A 7 -33.22 16.40 8.38
C PRO A 7 -32.91 15.13 7.56
N LEU A 8 -33.62 14.87 6.46
CA LEU A 8 -33.48 13.69 5.61
C LEU A 8 -32.79 13.99 4.26
N ARG A 9 -32.23 15.19 4.07
CA ARG A 9 -31.53 15.54 2.82
C ARG A 9 -30.23 14.75 2.68
N GLN A 10 -30.32 13.57 2.10
CA GLN A 10 -29.14 12.79 1.73
C GLN A 10 -28.28 13.61 0.76
N PRO A 11 -26.94 13.63 0.93
CA PRO A 11 -26.08 14.38 0.04
C PRO A 11 -26.34 13.89 -1.40
N PRO A 12 -26.43 14.81 -2.38
CA PRO A 12 -26.76 14.44 -3.75
C PRO A 12 -25.77 13.36 -4.22
N PRO A 13 -26.25 12.28 -4.87
CA PRO A 13 -25.40 11.19 -5.33
C PRO A 13 -24.24 11.77 -6.14
N ASN A 14 -23.02 11.51 -5.66
CA ASN A 14 -21.77 12.07 -6.15
C ASN A 14 -21.79 12.05 -7.68
N ALA A 15 -21.62 13.20 -8.34
CA ALA A 15 -21.78 13.35 -9.80
C ALA A 15 -20.96 12.35 -10.63
N ILE A 16 -19.92 11.78 -10.01
CA ILE A 16 -19.07 10.70 -10.53
C ILE A 16 -19.87 9.43 -10.85
N LEU A 17 -20.81 9.02 -9.97
CA LEU A 17 -21.62 7.82 -10.15
C LEU A 17 -22.56 7.92 -11.37
N LYS A 18 -22.97 9.12 -11.77
CA LYS A 18 -23.80 9.30 -12.98
C LYS A 18 -23.07 9.02 -14.29
N ARG A 19 -21.73 9.01 -14.29
CA ARG A 19 -20.90 8.86 -15.50
C ARG A 19 -20.38 7.44 -15.73
N VAL A 20 -20.53 6.55 -14.75
CA VAL A 20 -20.06 5.16 -14.85
C VAL A 20 -21.22 4.19 -15.09
N PRO A 21 -21.08 3.23 -16.03
CA PRO A 21 -22.07 2.18 -16.27
C PRO A 21 -22.32 1.32 -15.02
N LYS A 22 -23.53 0.77 -14.91
CA LYS A 22 -24.03 0.07 -13.70
C LYS A 22 -23.09 -1.00 -13.14
N PHE A 23 -22.36 -1.72 -13.99
CA PHE A 23 -21.44 -2.77 -13.53
C PHE A 23 -20.24 -2.24 -12.73
N MET A 24 -19.85 -0.97 -12.94
CA MET A 24 -18.74 -0.35 -12.21
C MET A 24 -19.17 0.38 -10.94
N HIS A 25 -20.49 0.56 -10.71
CA HIS A 25 -20.96 1.24 -9.50
C HIS A 25 -20.48 0.56 -8.22
N GLN A 26 -20.37 -0.76 -8.18
CA GLN A 26 -19.93 -1.48 -6.97
C GLN A 26 -18.45 -1.23 -6.62
N TYR A 27 -17.60 -1.01 -7.63
CA TYR A 27 -16.20 -0.65 -7.43
C TYR A 27 -16.08 0.84 -7.11
N VAL A 28 -16.71 1.70 -7.90
CA VAL A 28 -16.62 3.15 -7.78
C VAL A 28 -17.23 3.69 -6.48
N THR A 29 -18.32 3.09 -5.99
CA THR A 29 -18.90 3.45 -4.68
C THR A 29 -17.94 3.15 -3.52
N GLN A 30 -17.17 2.06 -3.57
CA GLN A 30 -16.18 1.72 -2.54
C GLN A 30 -14.95 2.64 -2.60
N PHE A 31 -14.49 3.01 -3.80
CA PHE A 31 -13.41 3.98 -3.97
C PHE A 31 -13.80 5.41 -3.57
N ALA A 32 -15.02 5.83 -3.91
CA ALA A 32 -15.50 7.19 -3.63
C ALA A 32 -15.68 7.45 -2.12
N ASN A 33 -16.02 6.42 -1.34
CA ASN A 33 -16.32 6.56 0.08
C ASN A 33 -15.10 6.35 1.00
N ALA A 34 -14.03 5.67 0.54
CA ALA A 34 -12.80 5.47 1.33
C ALA A 34 -11.55 5.30 0.43
N PRO A 35 -11.15 6.33 -0.33
CA PRO A 35 -10.07 6.21 -1.32
C PRO A 35 -8.71 5.87 -0.68
N PHE A 36 -8.43 6.43 0.50
CA PHE A 36 -7.15 6.23 1.19
C PHE A 36 -6.92 4.78 1.62
N SER A 37 -7.92 4.10 2.20
CA SER A 37 -7.75 2.71 2.66
C SER A 37 -7.46 1.74 1.51
N HIS A 38 -8.06 1.98 0.35
CA HIS A 38 -7.83 1.18 -0.84
C HIS A 38 -6.44 1.44 -1.44
N VAL A 39 -6.03 2.70 -1.57
CA VAL A 39 -4.68 3.04 -2.02
C VAL A 39 -3.62 2.45 -1.09
N THR A 40 -3.80 2.56 0.23
CA THR A 40 -2.88 1.95 1.22
C THR A 40 -2.84 0.43 1.07
N ALA A 41 -3.99 -0.23 0.91
CA ALA A 41 -4.05 -1.67 0.68
C ALA A 41 -3.33 -2.07 -0.61
N PHE A 42 -3.49 -1.30 -1.69
CA PHE A 42 -2.81 -1.54 -2.95
C PHE A 42 -1.29 -1.45 -2.78
N VAL A 43 -0.77 -0.39 -2.16
CA VAL A 43 0.68 -0.23 -1.96
C VAL A 43 1.24 -1.37 -1.12
N ILE A 44 0.61 -1.70 0.01
CA ILE A 44 1.09 -2.79 0.88
C ILE A 44 1.09 -4.12 0.12
N LEU A 45 0.01 -4.41 -0.61
CA LEU A 45 -0.11 -5.66 -1.37
C LEU A 45 0.87 -5.68 -2.56
N HIS A 46 1.13 -4.53 -3.18
CA HIS A 46 2.13 -4.37 -4.24
C HIS A 46 3.54 -4.68 -3.73
N GLU A 47 3.90 -4.18 -2.55
CA GLU A 47 5.20 -4.46 -1.93
C GLU A 47 5.31 -5.93 -1.51
N LEU A 48 4.25 -6.51 -0.94
CA LEU A 48 4.25 -7.91 -0.55
C LEU A 48 4.40 -8.84 -1.76
N THR A 49 3.69 -8.53 -2.85
CA THR A 49 3.81 -9.26 -4.12
C THR A 49 5.10 -8.97 -4.88
N ALA A 50 5.94 -8.03 -4.43
CA ALA A 50 7.31 -7.86 -4.90
C ALA A 50 8.31 -8.66 -4.05
N ILE A 51 8.20 -8.59 -2.72
CA ILE A 51 9.13 -9.26 -1.79
C ILE A 51 8.99 -10.79 -1.84
N VAL A 52 7.76 -11.31 -1.80
CA VAL A 52 7.52 -12.76 -1.74
C VAL A 52 8.09 -13.47 -2.99
N PRO A 53 7.79 -13.02 -4.22
CA PRO A 53 8.41 -13.61 -5.41
C PRO A 53 9.91 -13.38 -5.47
N LEU A 54 10.43 -12.23 -5.04
CA LEU A 54 11.87 -11.95 -5.05
C LEU A 54 12.65 -12.95 -4.19
N VAL A 55 12.22 -13.15 -2.94
CA VAL A 55 12.87 -14.09 -2.03
C VAL A 55 12.60 -15.53 -2.45
N GLY A 56 11.36 -15.85 -2.85
CA GLY A 56 10.97 -17.20 -3.26
C GLY A 56 11.70 -17.69 -4.51
N ILE A 57 11.79 -16.84 -5.54
CA ILE A 57 12.53 -17.17 -6.77
C ILE A 57 14.02 -17.28 -6.46
N TRP A 58 14.59 -16.34 -5.72
CA TRP A 58 16.01 -16.39 -5.35
C TRP A 58 16.35 -17.68 -4.58
N TYR A 59 15.56 -18.03 -3.57
CA TYR A 59 15.70 -19.27 -2.81
C TYR A 59 15.56 -20.49 -3.73
N GLY A 60 14.60 -20.47 -4.65
CA GLY A 60 14.42 -21.54 -5.63
C GLY A 60 15.63 -21.70 -6.55
N LEU A 61 16.19 -20.61 -7.06
CA LEU A 61 17.40 -20.61 -7.87
C LEU A 61 18.59 -21.17 -7.08
N HIS A 62 18.75 -20.72 -5.85
CA HIS A 62 19.85 -21.13 -4.98
C HIS A 62 19.87 -22.64 -4.71
N ASN A 63 18.69 -23.23 -4.45
CA ASN A 63 18.58 -24.63 -4.04
C ASN A 63 18.42 -25.61 -5.20
N TYR A 64 17.76 -25.22 -6.29
CA TYR A 64 17.31 -26.16 -7.33
C TYR A 64 17.88 -25.90 -8.72
N VAL A 65 18.48 -24.73 -8.97
CA VAL A 65 18.95 -24.37 -10.31
C VAL A 65 20.46 -24.43 -10.37
N ASP A 66 20.94 -25.30 -11.26
CA ASP A 66 22.31 -25.30 -11.70
C ASP A 66 22.53 -24.14 -12.69
N HIS A 67 23.55 -23.34 -12.41
CA HIS A 67 23.95 -22.15 -13.19
C HIS A 67 24.43 -22.46 -14.61
N SER A 68 24.51 -23.74 -14.97
CA SER A 68 24.82 -24.23 -16.31
C SER A 68 23.61 -24.21 -17.26
N SER A 69 22.41 -23.89 -16.77
CA SER A 69 21.21 -23.83 -17.59
C SER A 69 21.20 -22.61 -18.52
N ALA A 70 21.01 -22.85 -19.82
CA ALA A 70 21.05 -21.83 -20.88
C ALA A 70 20.06 -20.67 -20.71
N ILE A 71 19.05 -20.83 -19.85
CA ILE A 71 18.05 -19.79 -19.51
C ILE A 71 18.69 -18.66 -18.69
N PHE A 72 19.79 -18.94 -17.97
CA PHE A 72 20.51 -17.99 -17.11
C PHE A 72 21.92 -17.68 -17.63
N ALA A 73 22.10 -17.66 -18.95
CA ALA A 73 23.39 -17.41 -19.60
C ALA A 73 23.73 -15.91 -19.76
N ALA A 74 22.94 -15.01 -19.17
CA ALA A 74 23.18 -13.57 -19.28
C ALA A 74 24.27 -13.13 -18.30
N ASP A 75 25.53 -13.30 -18.71
CA ASP A 75 26.67 -12.83 -17.93
C ASP A 75 26.57 -11.33 -17.68
N LEU A 76 26.65 -10.97 -16.41
CA LEU A 76 26.68 -9.58 -15.98
C LEU A 76 28.06 -8.98 -16.30
N PRO A 77 28.13 -7.69 -16.64
CA PRO A 77 29.41 -7.01 -16.86
C PRO A 77 30.33 -7.15 -15.64
N SER A 78 31.63 -7.40 -15.86
CA SER A 78 32.63 -7.62 -14.80
C SER A 78 32.65 -6.49 -13.76
N PHE A 79 32.56 -5.23 -14.20
CA PHE A 79 32.50 -4.08 -13.30
C PHE A 79 31.27 -4.08 -12.35
N ALA A 80 30.13 -4.63 -12.79
CA ALA A 80 28.96 -4.77 -11.93
C ALA A 80 29.18 -5.85 -10.88
N MET A 81 29.85 -6.94 -11.24
CA MET A 81 30.24 -8.03 -10.33
C MET A 81 31.23 -7.57 -9.27
N ASP A 82 32.24 -6.76 -9.64
CA ASP A 82 33.23 -6.24 -8.70
C ASP A 82 32.57 -5.37 -7.62
N LYS A 83 31.66 -4.48 -8.06
CA LYS A 83 30.90 -3.60 -7.15
C LYS A 83 29.95 -4.38 -6.25
N ALA A 84 29.25 -5.36 -6.80
CA ALA A 84 28.31 -6.17 -6.04
C ALA A 84 29.03 -7.04 -5.00
N SER A 85 30.16 -7.66 -5.38
CA SER A 85 31.01 -8.43 -4.46
C SER A 85 31.52 -7.56 -3.31
N ALA A 86 31.98 -6.34 -3.61
CA ALA A 86 32.43 -5.39 -2.58
C ALA A 86 31.30 -4.96 -1.62
N LEU A 87 30.05 -4.90 -2.09
CA LEU A 87 28.89 -4.63 -1.23
C LEU A 87 28.60 -5.81 -0.31
N VAL A 88 28.63 -7.02 -0.84
CA VAL A 88 28.44 -8.26 -0.08
C VAL A 88 29.49 -8.39 1.02
N ASP A 89 30.76 -8.08 0.71
CA ASP A 89 31.86 -8.10 1.69
C ASP A 89 31.59 -7.16 2.86
N LYS A 90 31.16 -5.92 2.57
CA LYS A 90 30.79 -4.96 3.62
C LYS A 90 29.62 -5.45 4.47
N CYS A 91 28.62 -6.09 3.85
CA CYS A 91 27.48 -6.63 4.58
C CYS A 91 27.89 -7.82 5.48
N LEU A 92 28.77 -8.70 5.00
CA LEU A 92 29.31 -9.81 5.79
C LEU A 92 30.10 -9.30 7.00
N ASP A 93 30.97 -8.30 6.79
CA ASP A 93 31.75 -7.69 7.86
C ASP A 93 30.86 -6.98 8.90
N LEU A 94 29.86 -6.21 8.44
CA LEU A 94 28.91 -5.52 9.33
C LEU A 94 28.05 -6.49 10.15
N ALA A 95 27.69 -7.63 9.56
CA ALA A 95 26.89 -8.65 10.23
C ALA A 95 27.74 -9.58 11.10
N GLY A 96 29.08 -9.48 11.07
CA GLY A 96 29.99 -10.39 11.76
C GLY A 96 29.91 -11.83 11.23
N ILE A 97 29.48 -12.01 9.98
CA ILE A 97 29.35 -13.31 9.32
C ILE A 97 30.69 -13.66 8.66
N ALA A 98 31.08 -14.93 8.72
CA ALA A 98 32.31 -15.40 8.11
C ALA A 98 32.35 -15.10 6.60
N GLN A 99 33.53 -14.69 6.12
CA GLN A 99 33.76 -14.42 4.71
C GLN A 99 33.53 -15.69 3.88
N ILE A 100 32.60 -15.61 2.93
CA ILE A 100 32.28 -16.67 1.98
C ILE A 100 33.26 -16.68 0.79
N SER A 101 33.30 -17.78 0.04
CA SER A 101 34.21 -17.90 -1.12
C SER A 101 33.82 -16.95 -2.26
N LEU A 102 34.78 -16.62 -3.14
CA LEU A 102 34.51 -15.74 -4.29
C LEU A 102 33.45 -16.35 -5.23
N GLN A 103 33.47 -17.67 -5.41
CA GLN A 103 32.51 -18.37 -6.26
C GLN A 103 31.09 -18.28 -5.67
N GLU A 104 30.93 -18.45 -4.36
CA GLU A 104 29.63 -18.30 -3.69
C GLU A 104 29.13 -16.85 -3.74
N LYS A 105 30.02 -15.86 -3.59
CA LYS A 105 29.68 -14.44 -3.73
C LYS A 105 29.12 -14.16 -5.13
N THR A 106 29.85 -14.55 -6.17
CA THR A 106 29.42 -14.36 -7.55
C THR A 106 28.08 -15.06 -7.81
N ARG A 107 27.93 -16.30 -7.34
CA ARG A 107 26.69 -17.07 -7.44
C ARG A 107 25.52 -16.33 -6.79
N LEU A 108 25.69 -15.89 -5.55
CA LEU A 108 24.65 -15.20 -4.79
C LEU A 108 24.21 -13.89 -5.47
N VAL A 109 25.18 -13.12 -5.99
CA VAL A 109 24.91 -11.89 -6.74
C VAL A 109 24.14 -12.18 -8.03
N MET A 110 24.57 -13.18 -8.81
CA MET A 110 23.91 -13.56 -10.06
C MET A 110 22.48 -14.05 -9.83
N GLU A 111 22.28 -14.94 -8.85
CA GLU A 111 20.95 -15.42 -8.45
C GLU A 111 20.04 -14.26 -8.03
N GLY A 112 20.57 -13.30 -7.27
CA GLY A 112 19.84 -12.11 -6.86
C GLY A 112 19.44 -11.26 -8.07
N ALA A 113 20.36 -11.07 -9.02
CA ALA A 113 20.12 -10.31 -10.24
C ALA A 113 19.05 -10.99 -11.12
N TYR A 114 19.12 -12.31 -11.30
CA TYR A 114 18.13 -13.05 -12.07
C TYR A 114 16.77 -13.07 -11.40
N SER A 115 16.71 -13.26 -10.07
CA SER A 115 15.46 -13.15 -9.33
C SER A 115 14.83 -11.77 -9.53
N TYR A 116 15.60 -10.70 -9.39
CA TYR A 116 15.12 -9.34 -9.63
C TYR A 116 14.61 -9.15 -11.07
N ALA A 117 15.34 -9.66 -12.07
CA ALA A 117 14.93 -9.58 -13.47
C ALA A 117 13.60 -10.31 -13.73
N ILE A 118 13.42 -11.51 -13.18
CA ILE A 118 12.17 -12.27 -13.28
C ILE A 118 11.03 -11.53 -12.58
N VAL A 119 11.24 -11.07 -11.34
CA VAL A 119 10.24 -10.30 -10.61
C VAL A 119 9.83 -9.07 -11.40
N LYS A 120 10.79 -8.36 -12.00
CA LYS A 120 10.54 -7.20 -12.86
C LYS A 120 9.75 -7.57 -14.11
N ALA A 121 10.02 -8.71 -14.74
CA ALA A 121 9.21 -9.23 -15.84
C ALA A 121 7.76 -9.53 -15.41
N LEU A 122 7.56 -9.98 -14.17
CA LEU A 122 6.23 -10.21 -13.58
C LEU A 122 5.46 -8.93 -13.23
N PHE A 123 6.05 -7.73 -13.42
CA PHE A 123 5.42 -6.45 -13.07
C PHE A 123 3.94 -6.33 -13.52
N PRO A 124 3.55 -6.66 -14.77
CA PRO A 124 2.16 -6.53 -15.21
C PRO A 124 1.22 -7.44 -14.40
N VAL A 125 1.66 -8.67 -14.15
CA VAL A 125 0.91 -9.66 -13.38
C VAL A 125 0.77 -9.20 -11.92
N ARG A 126 1.82 -8.62 -11.33
CA ARG A 126 1.77 -8.09 -9.95
C ARG A 126 0.74 -6.98 -9.79
N VAL A 127 0.65 -6.08 -10.77
CA VAL A 127 -0.36 -5.01 -10.75
C VAL A 127 -1.76 -5.61 -10.83
N MET A 128 -2.01 -6.58 -11.72
CA MET A 128 -3.31 -7.24 -11.83
C MET A 128 -3.71 -7.97 -10.54
N ILE A 129 -2.79 -8.73 -9.95
CA ILE A 129 -3.03 -9.45 -8.68
C ILE A 129 -3.29 -8.46 -7.54
N SER A 130 -2.50 -7.38 -7.47
CA SER A 130 -2.65 -6.36 -6.41
C SER A 130 -3.97 -5.61 -6.53
N LEU A 131 -4.40 -5.25 -7.73
CA LEU A 131 -5.70 -4.61 -7.96
C LEU A 131 -6.87 -5.53 -7.58
N TRP A 132 -6.77 -6.81 -7.92
CA TRP A 132 -7.81 -7.79 -7.59
C TRP A 132 -7.88 -8.12 -6.09
N GLY A 133 -6.73 -8.23 -5.43
CA GLY A 133 -6.64 -8.56 -4.00
C GLY A 133 -6.93 -7.39 -3.06
N MET A 134 -6.76 -6.14 -3.53
CA MET A 134 -6.97 -4.93 -2.74
C MET A 134 -8.31 -4.87 -1.97
N PRO A 135 -9.50 -5.10 -2.56
CA PRO A 135 -10.78 -4.99 -1.83
C PRO A 135 -10.89 -5.98 -0.66
N TYR A 136 -10.32 -7.18 -0.81
CA TYR A 136 -10.30 -8.20 0.24
C TYR A 136 -9.25 -7.86 1.31
N PHE A 137 -8.05 -7.47 0.89
CA PHE A 137 -6.94 -7.14 1.76
C PHE A 137 -7.20 -5.89 2.61
N ALA A 138 -7.83 -4.86 2.04
CA ALA A 138 -8.22 -3.67 2.76
C ALA A 138 -9.10 -4.01 3.97
N ARG A 139 -10.05 -4.92 3.79
CA ARG A 139 -10.99 -5.33 4.84
C ARG A 139 -10.33 -6.18 5.91
N TRP A 140 -9.47 -7.11 5.51
CA TRP A 140 -8.87 -8.08 6.42
C TRP A 140 -7.65 -7.54 7.18
N PHE A 141 -6.83 -6.71 6.55
CA PHE A 141 -5.55 -6.27 7.12
C PHE A 141 -5.51 -4.77 7.44
N VAL A 142 -5.95 -3.90 6.52
CA VAL A 142 -5.80 -2.44 6.66
C VAL A 142 -6.81 -1.86 7.65
N LEU A 143 -8.08 -2.25 7.58
CA LEU A 143 -9.11 -1.78 8.52
C LEU A 143 -8.84 -2.10 10.00
N PRO A 144 -8.44 -3.32 10.40
CA PRO A 144 -8.14 -3.58 11.82
C PRO A 144 -6.90 -2.82 12.28
N PHE A 145 -5.85 -2.75 11.46
CA PHE A 145 -4.63 -2.04 11.81
C PHE A 145 -4.89 -0.53 11.94
N THR A 146 -5.55 0.09 10.97
CA THR A 146 -5.90 1.52 11.04
C THR A 146 -6.81 1.86 12.22
N LYS A 147 -7.75 0.99 12.60
CA LYS A 147 -8.56 1.16 13.83
C LYS A 147 -7.73 1.09 15.10
N MET A 148 -6.67 0.27 15.13
CA MET A 148 -5.75 0.15 16.26
C MET A 148 -4.93 1.44 16.47
N PHE A 149 -4.53 2.10 15.39
CA PHE A 149 -3.76 3.36 15.42
C PHE A 149 -4.64 4.62 15.45
N SER A 150 -5.93 4.52 15.10
CA SER A 150 -6.89 5.62 15.15
C SER A 150 -7.37 5.91 16.58
N LYS A 151 -6.44 6.18 17.51
CA LYS A 151 -6.72 6.82 18.80
C LYS A 151 -6.50 8.33 18.71
N ARG A 152 -7.18 9.02 17.78
CA ARG A 152 -7.43 10.46 17.88
C ARG A 152 -8.84 10.76 17.40
N LYS A 153 -9.74 11.05 18.34
CA LYS A 153 -11.09 11.57 18.04
C LYS A 153 -10.93 12.96 17.38
N PRO A 154 -11.64 13.30 16.30
CA PRO A 154 -11.83 14.69 15.94
C PRO A 154 -12.69 15.38 17.01
N LYS A 155 -12.09 16.29 17.78
CA LYS A 155 -12.82 17.28 18.58
C LYS A 155 -13.39 18.32 17.61
N THR A 156 -14.60 18.11 17.08
CA THR A 156 -15.22 19.15 16.22
C THR A 156 -16.70 19.44 16.49
N SER A 157 -17.44 18.67 17.29
CA SER A 157 -18.89 18.92 17.46
C SER A 157 -19.32 19.63 18.76
N GLU A 158 -18.45 19.81 19.77
CA GLU A 158 -18.86 20.43 21.05
C GLU A 158 -18.86 21.96 21.04
N ASN A 159 -18.06 22.59 20.16
CA ASN A 159 -17.97 24.05 20.13
C ASN A 159 -19.17 24.71 19.44
N GLU A 160 -19.75 24.10 18.40
CA GLU A 160 -20.91 24.67 17.69
C GLU A 160 -22.17 24.68 18.58
N THR A 161 -22.41 23.60 19.32
CA THR A 161 -23.57 23.47 20.24
C THR A 161 -23.49 24.45 21.41
N ASN A 162 -22.27 24.71 21.93
CA ASN A 162 -22.06 25.70 22.99
C ASN A 162 -22.16 27.15 22.48
N GLN A 163 -21.74 27.41 21.23
CA GLN A 163 -21.90 28.73 20.61
C GLN A 163 -23.38 29.06 20.36
N LEU A 164 -24.16 28.09 19.88
CA LEU A 164 -25.62 28.24 19.66
C LEU A 164 -26.36 28.53 20.97
N LYS A 165 -26.07 27.79 22.05
CA LYS A 165 -26.66 28.02 23.38
C LYS A 165 -26.31 29.40 23.96
N LYS A 166 -25.06 29.86 23.76
CA LYS A 166 -24.58 31.15 24.27
C LYS A 166 -25.20 32.34 23.50
N VAL A 167 -25.46 32.18 22.20
CA VAL A 167 -26.13 33.19 21.37
C VAL A 167 -27.62 33.30 21.68
N GLU A 168 -28.27 32.20 22.03
CA GLU A 168 -29.69 32.17 22.41
C GLU A 168 -29.94 32.81 23.79
N SER A 169 -29.11 32.47 24.78
CA SER A 169 -29.17 33.05 26.14
C SER A 169 -29.00 34.58 26.16
N LYS A 170 -28.21 35.15 25.25
CA LYS A 170 -27.93 36.59 25.23
C LYS A 170 -29.02 37.43 24.55
N ARG A 171 -29.96 36.81 23.82
CA ARG A 171 -31.03 37.52 23.09
C ARG A 171 -32.33 37.69 23.88
N ILE A 172 -32.46 37.05 25.04
CA ILE A 172 -33.67 37.13 25.86
C ILE A 172 -33.44 38.11 27.01
N THR A 173 -33.53 39.39 26.70
CA THR A 173 -33.83 40.43 27.71
C THR A 173 -34.49 41.58 26.99
N LYS A 174 -35.82 41.57 26.95
CA LYS A 174 -36.61 42.78 26.71
C LYS A 174 -37.46 43.01 27.95
N PRO A 175 -37.24 44.10 28.71
CA PRO A 175 -38.25 44.56 29.63
C PRO A 175 -39.40 45.13 28.81
N ARG A 176 -40.63 44.74 29.12
CA ARG A 176 -41.81 45.53 28.75
C ARG A 176 -42.48 45.94 30.05
N LEU A 177 -42.49 47.26 30.24
CA LEU A 177 -43.33 48.01 31.17
C LEU A 177 -44.81 47.65 30.97
#